data_AF-A0A7G6SMZ5-F1
#
_entry.id   AF-A0A7G6SMZ5-F1
#
_cell.length_a   1.000
_cell.length_b   1.000
_cell.length_c   1.000
_cell.angle_alpha   90.00
_cell.angle_beta   90.00
_cell.angle_gamma   90.00
#
_symmetry.space_group_name_H-M   'P 1'
#
loop_
_entity.id
_entity.type
_entity.pdbx_description
1 polymer ?
#
loop_
_entity_poly.entity_id
_entity_poly.type
_entity_poly.pdbx_seq_one_letter_code
_entity_poly.pdbx_strand_id
1 'polypeptide(L)'
;MHDFGLVEILLAAAAILVVAACVVWLLRKARARRRTQRRADPTSDYAPRSDWERSTGTVNYSSFVYFDVDRDGTYGVGDRPMAGIMVRLFDEQAGYVASTRTNNGGFANFAMSTSSTNAVIRAPGAYRFAVSMPPGWRSPSANETQSQEFRLASGSPAGLVSQDLPHPVGLAPTRSLAGRMAAESTATLSVMADGQELESRALAPGSPFQLDLAAEADMVAIAGSGLDRQLALSPYPTDLGLLSSQTLLSGASLRTIGFDDVTGRGFRKIPCGHAGLQWRNLNAMAQDHTKGSEGYVNGNVSGDHVAYTSSGYPAEFSRETPFGFHSVLLSAAWLKSEGEIALIECWLGEQLVASDQLALSALTPLHYAPMLKAVTRVRLSTKHSWQMVLDDLMLTG
;
A
#
# COMPACT_ATOMS: atom_id res chain seq x y z
N MET A 1 -4.02 -55.58 58.77
CA MET A 1 -3.77 -54.33 58.03
C MET A 1 -3.89 -54.70 56.55
N HIS A 2 -5.03 -54.37 55.92
CA HIS A 2 -5.21 -54.64 54.49
C HIS A 2 -4.39 -53.63 53.69
N ASP A 3 -3.47 -54.15 52.89
CA ASP A 3 -2.62 -53.38 51.98
C ASP A 3 -3.51 -52.98 50.79
N PHE A 4 -3.90 -51.71 50.71
CA PHE A 4 -4.69 -51.20 49.59
C PHE A 4 -3.81 -51.29 48.33
N GLY A 5 -4.12 -52.26 47.47
CA GLY A 5 -3.37 -52.48 46.23
C GLY A 5 -3.43 -51.25 45.33
N LEU A 6 -2.32 -50.96 44.65
CA LEU A 6 -2.14 -49.82 43.74
C LEU A 6 -3.29 -49.62 42.73
N VAL A 7 -4.01 -50.69 42.41
CA VAL A 7 -5.23 -50.70 41.57
C VAL A 7 -6.42 -50.00 42.23
N GLU A 8 -6.67 -50.18 43.53
CA GLU A 8 -7.79 -49.53 44.24
C GLU A 8 -7.55 -48.02 44.39
N ILE A 9 -6.30 -47.61 44.59
CA ILE A 9 -5.89 -46.20 44.63
C ILE A 9 -6.09 -45.56 43.25
N LEU A 10 -5.72 -46.24 42.16
CA LEU A 10 -5.93 -45.76 40.79
C LEU A 10 -7.42 -45.67 40.43
N LEU A 11 -8.25 -46.64 40.86
CA LEU A 11 -9.69 -46.61 40.65
C LEU A 11 -10.37 -45.49 41.43
N ALA A 12 -9.97 -45.25 42.69
CA ALA A 12 -10.45 -44.13 43.49
C ALA A 12 -10.04 -42.78 42.87
N ALA A 13 -8.80 -42.64 42.40
CA ALA A 13 -8.34 -41.43 41.72
C ALA A 13 -9.09 -41.18 40.40
N ALA A 14 -9.34 -42.23 39.60
CA ALA A 14 -10.14 -42.14 38.38
C ALA A 14 -11.60 -41.73 38.67
N ALA A 15 -12.21 -42.29 39.71
CA ALA A 15 -13.56 -41.91 40.14
C ALA A 15 -13.64 -40.44 40.58
N ILE A 16 -12.64 -39.95 41.32
CA ILE A 16 -12.55 -38.53 41.73
C ILE A 16 -12.43 -37.63 40.50
N LEU A 17 -11.60 -37.98 39.51
CA LEU A 17 -11.46 -37.22 38.27
C LEU A 17 -12.77 -37.18 37.46
N VAL A 18 -13.50 -38.29 37.38
CA VAL A 18 -14.81 -38.35 36.70
C VAL A 18 -15.84 -37.49 37.42
N VAL A 19 -15.91 -37.54 38.75
CA VAL A 19 -16.80 -36.69 39.53
C VAL A 19 -16.44 -35.22 39.37
N ALA A 20 -15.16 -34.86 39.44
CA ALA A 20 -14.68 -33.49 39.22
C ALA A 20 -15.04 -32.99 37.81
N ALA A 21 -14.85 -33.83 36.77
CA ALA A 21 -15.23 -33.51 35.41
C ALA A 21 -16.76 -33.32 35.26
N CYS A 22 -17.58 -34.16 35.90
CA CYS A 22 -19.03 -34.04 35.91
C CYS A 22 -19.49 -32.73 36.60
N VAL A 23 -18.88 -32.38 37.74
CA VAL A 23 -19.15 -31.13 38.45
C VAL A 23 -18.78 -29.92 37.58
N VAL A 24 -17.59 -29.92 36.97
CA VAL A 24 -17.16 -28.86 36.05
C VAL A 24 -18.11 -28.73 34.86
N TRP A 25 -18.56 -29.86 34.30
CA TRP A 25 -19.52 -29.88 33.19
C TRP A 25 -20.89 -29.32 33.59
N LEU A 26 -21.43 -29.71 34.75
CA LEU A 26 -22.69 -29.18 35.28
C LEU A 26 -22.60 -27.67 35.55
N LEU A 27 -21.50 -27.20 36.13
CA LEU A 27 -21.25 -25.77 36.36
C LEU A 27 -21.17 -24.98 35.05
N ARG A 28 -20.49 -25.53 34.03
CA ARG A 28 -20.45 -24.94 32.68
C ARG A 28 -21.85 -24.87 32.06
N LYS A 29 -22.64 -25.94 32.16
CA LYS A 29 -24.02 -25.99 31.64
C LYS A 29 -24.94 -25.00 32.35
N ALA A 30 -24.82 -24.88 33.67
CA ALA A 30 -25.58 -23.91 34.45
C ALA A 30 -25.20 -22.46 34.11
N ARG A 31 -23.91 -22.15 33.97
CA ARG A 31 -23.42 -20.84 33.51
C ARG A 31 -23.91 -20.52 32.09
N ALA A 32 -23.88 -21.50 31.20
CA ALA A 32 -24.37 -21.34 29.83
C ALA A 32 -25.86 -21.01 29.80
N ARG A 33 -26.70 -21.76 30.55
CA ARG A 33 -28.15 -21.49 30.68
C ARG A 33 -28.45 -20.10 31.23
N ARG A 34 -27.76 -19.67 32.30
CA ARG A 34 -27.95 -18.32 32.86
C ARG A 34 -27.56 -17.23 31.86
N ARG A 35 -26.50 -17.44 31.07
CA ARG A 35 -26.10 -16.52 29.98
C ARG A 35 -27.17 -16.46 28.88
N THR A 36 -27.76 -17.59 28.51
CA THR A 36 -28.82 -17.64 27.48
C THR A 36 -30.08 -16.92 27.95
N GLN A 37 -30.49 -17.15 29.20
CA GLN A 37 -31.65 -16.45 29.79
C GLN A 37 -31.44 -14.94 29.87
N ARG A 38 -30.26 -14.48 30.32
CA ARG A 38 -29.92 -13.05 30.34
C ARG A 38 -29.89 -12.42 28.94
N ARG A 39 -29.45 -13.15 27.92
CA ARG A 39 -29.46 -12.68 26.52
C ARG A 39 -30.85 -12.65 25.88
N ALA A 40 -31.83 -13.34 26.47
CA ALA A 40 -33.20 -13.36 25.98
C ALA A 40 -34.06 -12.23 26.59
N ASP A 41 -33.50 -11.45 27.51
CA ASP A 41 -34.17 -10.32 28.17
C ASP A 41 -33.81 -8.99 27.47
N PRO A 42 -34.72 -8.39 26.69
CA PRO A 42 -34.45 -7.17 25.94
C PRO A 42 -34.11 -5.97 26.82
N THR A 43 -34.48 -5.99 28.10
CA THR A 43 -34.14 -4.90 29.04
C THR A 43 -32.62 -4.80 29.29
N SER A 44 -31.88 -5.87 28.97
CA SER A 44 -30.42 -5.92 29.10
C SER A 44 -29.67 -5.43 27.85
N ASP A 45 -30.34 -5.23 26.71
CA ASP A 45 -29.67 -4.91 25.43
C ASP A 45 -29.04 -3.50 25.41
N TYR A 46 -29.62 -2.57 26.18
CA TYR A 46 -29.14 -1.19 26.34
C TYR A 46 -28.78 -0.86 27.80
N ALA A 47 -28.63 -1.89 28.64
CA ALA A 47 -28.35 -1.67 30.06
C ALA A 47 -27.03 -0.91 30.24
N PRO A 48 -27.02 0.19 31.01
CA PRO A 48 -25.79 0.93 31.26
C PRO A 48 -24.79 0.04 32.01
N ARG A 49 -23.50 0.27 31.73
CA ARG A 49 -22.42 -0.45 32.43
C ARG A 49 -22.46 -0.12 33.92
N SER A 50 -22.53 -1.15 34.75
CA SER A 50 -22.54 -1.02 36.21
C SER A 50 -21.22 -1.42 36.87
N ASP A 51 -20.44 -2.31 36.23
CA ASP A 51 -19.12 -2.74 36.70
C ASP A 51 -18.03 -1.98 35.94
N TRP A 52 -17.59 -0.87 36.55
CA TRP A 52 -16.54 0.00 36.03
C TRP A 52 -15.14 -0.38 36.51
N GLU A 53 -14.96 -1.48 37.24
CA GLU A 53 -13.62 -1.95 37.63
C GLU A 53 -13.13 -3.05 36.68
N ARG A 54 -14.06 -3.82 36.11
CA ARG A 54 -13.69 -4.99 35.31
C ARG A 54 -13.21 -4.64 33.91
N SER A 55 -12.03 -5.13 33.54
CA SER A 55 -11.48 -5.05 32.18
C SER A 55 -11.39 -6.44 31.53
N THR A 56 -12.22 -6.70 30.53
CA THR A 56 -12.25 -8.01 29.81
C THR A 56 -12.13 -7.89 28.30
N GLY A 57 -12.00 -6.68 27.78
CA GLY A 57 -11.89 -6.42 26.36
C GLY A 57 -10.47 -6.51 25.84
N THR A 58 -10.36 -6.40 24.52
CA THR A 58 -9.11 -6.22 23.79
C THR A 58 -9.28 -4.99 22.92
N VAL A 59 -8.27 -4.13 22.90
CA VAL A 59 -8.23 -2.93 22.04
C VAL A 59 -7.04 -3.07 21.10
N ASN A 60 -7.18 -2.62 19.86
CA ASN A 60 -6.02 -2.46 18.97
C ASN A 60 -5.34 -1.13 19.30
N TYR A 61 -4.11 -1.23 19.76
CA TYR A 61 -3.22 -0.09 19.89
C TYR A 61 -2.33 -0.05 18.66
N SER A 62 -2.36 1.04 17.91
CA SER A 62 -1.91 1.04 16.51
C SER A 62 -0.86 2.10 16.24
N SER A 63 0.08 1.75 15.36
CA SER A 63 0.95 2.72 14.68
C SER A 63 0.39 2.98 13.29
N PHE A 64 0.38 4.25 12.86
CA PHE A 64 -0.12 4.67 11.56
C PHE A 64 1.04 5.12 10.66
N VAL A 65 1.08 4.61 9.43
CA VAL A 65 2.11 4.93 8.43
C VAL A 65 1.43 5.50 7.19
N TYR A 66 1.98 6.58 6.66
CA TYR A 66 1.47 7.27 5.47
C TYR A 66 2.59 7.57 4.46
N PHE A 67 2.18 7.73 3.21
CA PHE A 67 3.02 8.22 2.12
C PHE A 67 3.02 9.72 2.25
N ASP A 68 4.19 10.27 2.57
CA ASP A 68 4.44 11.68 2.75
C ASP A 68 4.77 12.30 1.37
N VAL A 69 3.73 12.81 0.72
CA VAL A 69 3.73 13.18 -0.70
C VAL A 69 4.56 14.44 -0.94
N ASP A 70 4.42 15.43 -0.07
CA ASP A 70 5.16 16.70 -0.15
C ASP A 70 6.45 16.69 0.68
N ARG A 71 6.67 15.66 1.50
CA ARG A 71 7.89 15.41 2.30
C ARG A 71 8.08 16.41 3.44
N ASP A 72 7.00 16.94 3.98
CA ASP A 72 7.07 17.91 5.08
C ASP A 72 7.14 17.27 6.48
N GLY A 73 6.99 15.93 6.56
CA GLY A 73 7.04 15.18 7.81
C GLY A 73 5.76 15.26 8.65
N THR A 74 4.69 15.84 8.11
CA THR A 74 3.37 15.99 8.73
C THR A 74 2.33 15.24 7.90
N TYR A 75 1.33 14.64 8.54
CA TYR A 75 0.25 13.98 7.80
C TYR A 75 -0.78 15.02 7.34
N GLY A 76 -0.72 15.38 6.05
CA GLY A 76 -1.57 16.39 5.41
C GLY A 76 -2.71 15.83 4.54
N VAL A 77 -3.49 16.73 3.94
CA VAL A 77 -4.65 16.37 3.08
C VAL A 77 -4.22 15.66 1.79
N GLY A 78 -3.01 15.92 1.30
CA GLY A 78 -2.45 15.28 0.10
C GLY A 78 -1.88 13.88 0.34
N ASP A 79 -1.67 13.51 1.60
CA ASP A 79 -1.03 12.27 2.01
C ASP A 79 -1.98 11.09 2.08
N ARG A 80 -1.41 9.88 2.03
CA ARG A 80 -2.18 8.65 1.87
C ARG A 80 -1.76 7.59 2.87
N PRO A 81 -2.70 6.80 3.41
CA PRO A 81 -2.33 5.63 4.20
C PRO A 81 -1.47 4.67 3.38
N MET A 82 -0.43 4.10 3.99
CA MET A 82 0.40 3.09 3.33
C MET A 82 0.09 1.69 3.82
N ALA A 83 -0.28 0.80 2.91
CA ALA A 83 -0.50 -0.61 3.18
C ALA A 83 0.80 -1.42 3.07
N GLY A 84 0.94 -2.46 3.90
CA GLY A 84 2.02 -3.43 3.80
C GLY A 84 3.33 -3.07 4.50
N ILE A 85 3.42 -1.92 5.15
CA ILE A 85 4.63 -1.47 5.87
C ILE A 85 4.77 -2.23 7.19
N MET A 86 5.95 -2.78 7.43
CA MET A 86 6.22 -3.58 8.62
C MET A 86 6.50 -2.70 9.83
N VAL A 87 5.79 -2.94 10.94
CA VAL A 87 6.04 -2.32 12.24
C VAL A 87 6.40 -3.40 13.26
N ARG A 88 7.48 -3.18 14.01
CA ARG A 88 7.95 -4.06 15.07
C ARG A 88 7.69 -3.44 16.44
N LEU A 89 7.34 -4.28 17.40
CA LEU A 89 7.12 -3.92 18.79
C LEU A 89 8.21 -4.56 19.64
N PHE A 90 8.82 -3.76 20.51
CA PHE A 90 9.81 -4.19 21.49
C PHE A 90 9.34 -3.80 22.89
N ASP A 91 9.75 -4.59 23.89
CA ASP A 91 9.56 -4.25 25.30
C ASP A 91 10.66 -3.31 25.81
N GLU A 92 10.56 -2.94 27.09
CA GLU A 92 11.49 -2.05 27.79
C GLU A 92 12.94 -2.58 27.81
N GLN A 93 13.14 -3.90 27.76
CA GLN A 93 14.46 -4.53 27.71
C GLN A 93 15.00 -4.65 26.27
N ALA A 94 14.38 -3.95 25.31
CA ALA A 94 14.63 -4.05 23.87
C ALA A 94 14.42 -5.47 23.31
N GLY A 95 13.69 -6.33 24.03
CA GLY A 95 13.27 -7.65 23.58
C GLY A 95 12.21 -7.53 22.49
N TYR A 96 12.33 -8.34 21.44
CA TYR A 96 11.31 -8.41 20.39
C TYR A 96 10.02 -9.04 20.94
N VAL A 97 8.89 -8.35 20.78
CA VAL A 97 7.58 -8.81 21.24
C VAL A 97 6.76 -9.35 20.07
N ALA A 98 6.57 -8.52 19.03
CA ALA A 98 5.71 -8.84 17.91
C ALA A 98 6.03 -7.96 16.69
N SER A 99 5.47 -8.32 15.54
CA SER A 99 5.46 -7.47 14.37
C SER A 99 4.18 -7.64 13.57
N THR A 100 3.78 -6.59 12.87
CA THR A 100 2.58 -6.58 12.05
C THR A 100 2.77 -5.64 10.87
N ARG A 101 2.07 -5.90 9.77
CA ARG A 101 2.05 -4.98 8.62
C ARG A 101 0.87 -4.03 8.74
N THR A 102 1.05 -2.81 8.24
CA THR A 102 -0.06 -1.87 8.07
C THR A 102 -1.11 -2.45 7.14
N ASN A 103 -2.38 -2.27 7.50
CA ASN A 103 -3.52 -2.68 6.67
C ASN A 103 -3.79 -1.65 5.56
N ASN A 104 -4.86 -1.84 4.77
CA ASN A 104 -5.27 -0.91 3.70
C ASN A 104 -5.52 0.52 4.22
N GLY A 105 -5.80 0.71 5.51
CA GLY A 105 -5.96 2.02 6.12
C GLY A 105 -4.69 2.56 6.79
N GLY A 106 -3.51 1.99 6.54
CA GLY A 106 -2.24 2.49 7.08
C GLY A 106 -1.95 2.07 8.53
N PHE A 107 -2.80 1.24 9.15
CA PHE A 107 -2.66 0.90 10.58
C PHE A 107 -1.99 -0.45 10.82
N ALA A 108 -0.88 -0.44 11.54
CA ALA A 108 -0.27 -1.60 12.16
C ALA A 108 -0.88 -1.82 13.55
N ASN A 109 -1.75 -2.81 13.69
CA ASN A 109 -2.57 -3.02 14.89
C ASN A 109 -1.93 -4.04 15.84
N PHE A 110 -1.71 -3.65 17.11
CA PHE A 110 -1.23 -4.53 18.18
C PHE A 110 -2.32 -4.72 19.23
N ALA A 111 -2.74 -5.96 19.44
CA ALA A 111 -3.77 -6.28 20.43
C ALA A 111 -3.26 -6.00 21.87
N MET A 112 -3.99 -5.20 22.61
CA MET A 112 -3.72 -4.82 24.00
C MET A 112 -4.83 -5.33 24.93
N SER A 113 -4.44 -6.05 25.98
CA SER A 113 -5.36 -6.53 27.03
C SER A 113 -4.59 -7.14 28.20
N THR A 114 -5.00 -6.84 29.44
CA THR A 114 -4.51 -7.56 30.64
C THR A 114 -5.13 -8.94 30.80
N SER A 115 -6.28 -9.20 30.18
CA SER A 115 -7.07 -10.42 30.39
C SER A 115 -6.99 -11.41 29.22
N SER A 116 -6.72 -10.94 28.01
CA SER A 116 -6.55 -11.79 26.82
C SER A 116 -5.13 -12.37 26.76
N THR A 117 -5.03 -13.68 26.53
CA THR A 117 -3.74 -14.35 26.29
C THR A 117 -3.20 -14.10 24.87
N ASN A 118 -4.05 -13.65 23.94
CA ASN A 118 -3.67 -13.39 22.55
C ASN A 118 -3.23 -11.94 22.33
N ALA A 119 -3.35 -11.08 23.34
CA ALA A 119 -2.81 -9.73 23.29
C ALA A 119 -1.28 -9.77 23.34
N VAL A 120 -0.62 -8.85 22.65
CA VAL A 120 0.84 -8.71 22.64
C VAL A 120 1.31 -7.66 23.64
N ILE A 121 0.47 -6.66 23.93
CA ILE A 121 0.68 -5.69 25.01
C ILE A 121 -0.20 -6.12 26.19
N ARG A 122 0.42 -6.71 27.22
CA ARG A 122 -0.28 -7.37 28.34
C ARG A 122 0.08 -6.82 29.72
N ALA A 123 1.18 -6.08 29.82
CA ALA A 123 1.71 -5.55 31.06
C ALA A 123 1.91 -4.03 30.94
N PRO A 124 1.91 -3.30 32.08
CA PRO A 124 2.42 -1.93 32.10
C PRO A 124 3.92 -1.91 31.82
N GLY A 125 4.43 -0.75 31.41
CA GLY A 125 5.84 -0.50 31.09
C GLY A 125 6.01 0.17 29.72
N ALA A 126 7.28 0.43 29.39
CA ALA A 126 7.66 1.03 28.13
C ALA A 126 7.58 0.01 26.99
N TYR A 127 6.97 0.40 25.86
CA TYR A 127 7.00 -0.37 24.63
C TYR A 127 7.44 0.52 23.47
N ARG A 128 8.35 0.00 22.64
CA ARG A 128 8.92 0.73 21.51
C ARG A 128 8.38 0.18 20.19
N PHE A 129 7.74 1.05 19.42
CA PHE A 129 7.25 0.79 18.06
C PHE A 129 8.33 1.24 17.08
N ALA A 130 8.66 0.40 16.10
CA ALA A 130 9.67 0.69 15.09
C ALA A 130 9.13 0.34 13.69
N VAL A 131 8.92 1.37 12.88
CA VAL A 131 8.56 1.26 11.47
C VAL A 131 9.80 0.82 10.68
N SER A 132 9.62 -0.18 9.82
CA SER A 132 10.68 -0.68 8.96
C SER A 132 10.66 0.09 7.65
N MET A 133 11.68 0.91 7.43
CA MET A 133 11.84 1.61 6.16
C MET A 133 12.14 0.61 5.03
N PRO A 134 11.35 0.60 3.93
CA PRO A 134 11.72 -0.18 2.75
C PRO A 134 13.02 0.34 2.11
N PRO A 135 13.76 -0.50 1.35
CA PRO A 135 14.98 -0.05 0.67
C PRO A 135 14.71 1.14 -0.25
N GLY A 136 15.56 2.17 -0.17
CA GLY A 136 15.43 3.39 -0.97
C GLY A 136 14.42 4.41 -0.44
N TRP A 137 13.81 4.18 0.72
CA TRP A 137 12.90 5.12 1.38
C TRP A 137 13.58 5.90 2.50
N ARG A 138 12.95 7.01 2.88
CA ARG A 138 13.31 7.88 4.00
C ARG A 138 12.06 8.17 4.83
N SER A 139 12.26 8.64 6.07
CA SER A 139 11.17 9.14 6.92
C SER A 139 11.36 10.64 7.16
N PRO A 140 10.67 11.52 6.40
CA PRO A 140 10.75 12.96 6.64
C PRO A 140 10.25 13.36 8.03
N SER A 141 9.30 12.60 8.60
CA SER A 141 8.78 12.82 9.95
C SER A 141 9.78 12.50 11.07
N ALA A 142 10.89 11.82 10.76
CA ALA A 142 12.00 11.50 11.69
C ALA A 142 11.55 10.87 13.02
N ASN A 143 10.47 10.08 12.98
CA ASN A 143 9.83 9.48 14.14
C ASN A 143 9.50 7.99 13.89
N GLU A 144 10.29 7.30 13.07
CA GLU A 144 10.08 5.89 12.73
C GLU A 144 10.19 4.96 13.94
N THR A 145 10.86 5.43 15.00
CA THR A 145 10.93 4.73 16.30
C THR A 145 10.34 5.60 17.40
N GLN A 146 9.32 5.09 18.10
CA GLN A 146 8.60 5.81 19.16
C GLN A 146 8.35 4.90 20.35
N SER A 147 8.46 5.44 21.56
CA SER A 147 8.23 4.70 22.81
C SER A 147 6.98 5.21 23.50
N GLN A 148 6.09 4.28 23.88
CA GLN A 148 4.87 4.57 24.61
C GLN A 148 4.91 3.91 25.98
N GLU A 149 4.48 4.65 27.00
CA GLU A 149 4.37 4.15 28.37
C GLU A 149 2.96 3.64 28.66
N PHE A 150 2.86 2.37 29.03
CA PHE A 150 1.58 1.75 29.38
C PHE A 150 1.44 1.64 30.89
N ARG A 151 0.25 1.96 31.39
CA ARG A 151 -0.10 1.81 32.81
C ARG A 151 -1.39 1.03 32.97
N LEU A 152 -1.51 0.36 34.11
CA LEU A 152 -2.76 -0.28 34.49
C LEU A 152 -3.87 0.77 34.61
N ALA A 153 -5.03 0.42 34.08
CA ALA A 153 -6.24 1.22 34.17
C ALA A 153 -7.43 0.28 34.34
N SER A 154 -7.74 0.00 35.61
CA SER A 154 -8.97 -0.71 35.99
C SER A 154 -10.17 -0.05 35.30
N GLY A 155 -11.12 -0.86 34.86
CA GLY A 155 -12.31 -0.35 34.16
C GLY A 155 -12.15 0.00 32.69
N SER A 156 -10.93 0.29 32.22
CA SER A 156 -10.70 0.54 30.79
C SER A 156 -11.05 -0.72 29.99
N PRO A 157 -11.39 -0.61 28.70
CA PRO A 157 -11.76 -1.78 27.90
C PRO A 157 -10.68 -2.88 27.95
N ALA A 158 -9.40 -2.53 27.90
CA ALA A 158 -8.27 -3.45 27.87
C ALA A 158 -7.58 -3.67 29.23
N GLY A 159 -7.88 -2.86 30.25
CA GLY A 159 -7.17 -2.89 31.54
C GLY A 159 -5.80 -2.18 31.53
N LEU A 160 -5.40 -1.66 30.37
CA LEU A 160 -4.22 -0.84 30.15
C LEU A 160 -4.63 0.41 29.38
N VAL A 161 -3.84 1.47 29.56
CA VAL A 161 -3.88 2.70 28.75
C VAL A 161 -2.46 3.22 28.56
N SER A 162 -2.23 3.88 27.43
CA SER A 162 -1.11 4.80 27.24
C SER A 162 -1.61 6.23 27.39
N GLN A 163 -0.71 7.18 27.63
CA GLN A 163 -1.05 8.61 27.67
C GLN A 163 -1.55 9.12 26.32
N ASP A 164 -0.90 8.68 25.24
CA ASP A 164 -1.20 9.08 23.86
C ASP A 164 -0.92 7.90 22.92
N LEU A 165 -1.27 8.03 21.64
CA LEU A 165 -0.91 7.12 20.55
C LEU A 165 0.45 7.48 19.94
N PRO A 166 1.12 6.55 19.25
CA PRO A 166 2.26 6.89 18.39
C PRO A 166 1.82 7.93 17.35
N HIS A 167 2.65 8.93 17.12
CA HIS A 167 2.45 9.91 16.06
C HIS A 167 2.53 9.23 14.68
N PRO A 168 1.79 9.73 13.67
CA PRO A 168 1.92 9.28 12.29
C PRO A 168 3.37 9.23 11.82
N VAL A 169 3.76 8.16 11.12
CA VAL A 169 5.09 8.02 10.53
C VAL A 169 4.99 8.22 9.03
N GLY A 170 5.57 9.30 8.53
CA GLY A 170 5.64 9.64 7.12
C GLY A 170 6.82 8.94 6.47
N LEU A 171 6.57 8.32 5.31
CA LEU A 171 7.59 7.71 4.48
C LEU A 171 7.53 8.31 3.07
N ALA A 172 8.71 8.57 2.50
CA ALA A 172 8.85 9.02 1.12
C ALA A 172 9.93 8.20 0.39
N PRO A 173 9.70 7.77 -0.86
CA PRO A 173 10.73 7.12 -1.64
C PRO A 173 11.77 8.16 -2.08
N THR A 174 13.00 7.69 -2.30
CA THR A 174 13.97 8.48 -3.04
C THR A 174 13.43 8.71 -4.45
N ARG A 175 13.48 9.96 -4.92
CA ARG A 175 13.09 10.28 -6.28
C ARG A 175 14.24 9.92 -7.21
N SER A 176 13.91 9.27 -8.30
CA SER A 176 14.86 8.95 -9.36
C SER A 176 14.22 9.18 -10.71
N LEU A 177 15.07 9.48 -11.68
CA LEU A 177 14.72 9.55 -13.08
C LEU A 177 15.49 8.49 -13.84
N ALA A 178 14.80 7.72 -14.66
CA ALA A 178 15.38 6.72 -15.54
C ALA A 178 14.87 6.85 -16.98
N GLY A 179 15.57 6.21 -17.90
CA GLY A 179 15.14 6.08 -19.29
C GLY A 179 16.24 5.50 -20.15
N ARG A 180 16.01 5.46 -21.46
CA ARG A 180 16.98 4.92 -22.42
C ARG A 180 17.00 5.72 -23.71
N MET A 181 18.19 6.05 -24.20
CA MET A 181 18.36 6.71 -25.50
C MET A 181 18.16 5.72 -26.66
N ALA A 182 17.58 6.20 -27.77
CA ALA A 182 17.65 5.50 -29.05
C ALA A 182 19.10 5.43 -29.56
N ALA A 183 19.41 4.40 -30.37
CA ALA A 183 20.78 4.05 -30.76
C ALA A 183 21.54 5.14 -31.55
N GLU A 184 20.82 6.04 -32.23
CA GLU A 184 21.40 7.05 -33.13
C GLU A 184 21.08 8.49 -32.70
N SER A 185 20.59 8.67 -31.47
CA SER A 185 20.19 9.99 -30.96
C SER A 185 21.05 10.40 -29.78
N THR A 186 21.36 11.69 -29.71
CA THR A 186 21.95 12.32 -28.53
C THR A 186 20.96 13.31 -27.95
N ALA A 187 21.02 13.52 -26.65
CA ALA A 187 20.24 14.55 -26.00
C ALA A 187 20.99 15.08 -24.78
N THR A 188 20.63 16.27 -24.36
CA THR A 188 20.98 16.81 -23.06
C THR A 188 19.74 16.71 -22.18
N LEU A 189 19.92 16.17 -20.98
CA LEU A 189 18.91 16.14 -19.93
C LEU A 189 19.26 17.19 -18.89
N SER A 190 18.32 18.10 -18.64
CA SER A 190 18.42 19.15 -17.64
C SER A 190 17.36 18.95 -16.57
N VAL A 191 17.78 18.83 -15.31
CA VAL A 191 16.90 18.82 -14.13
C VAL A 191 16.75 20.25 -13.66
N MET A 192 15.53 20.67 -13.37
CA MET A 192 15.22 22.05 -12.99
C MET A 192 14.47 22.12 -11.65
N ALA A 193 14.56 23.29 -11.02
CA ALA A 193 13.72 23.72 -9.90
C ALA A 193 13.40 25.20 -10.05
N ASP A 194 12.11 25.57 -10.02
CA ASP A 194 11.63 26.96 -10.10
C ASP A 194 12.20 27.73 -11.30
N GLY A 195 12.39 27.03 -12.43
CA GLY A 195 12.95 27.60 -13.65
C GLY A 195 14.48 27.69 -13.70
N GLN A 196 15.21 27.27 -12.66
CA GLN A 196 16.67 27.20 -12.63
C GLN A 196 17.17 25.78 -12.92
N GLU A 197 18.23 25.65 -13.72
CA GLU A 197 18.88 24.37 -13.98
C GLU A 197 19.73 23.94 -12.76
N LEU A 198 19.40 22.80 -12.18
CA LEU A 198 20.12 22.19 -11.06
C LEU A 198 21.28 21.31 -11.53
N GLU A 199 21.01 20.49 -12.54
CA GLU A 199 21.98 19.55 -13.12
C GLU A 199 21.71 19.40 -14.61
N SER A 200 22.78 19.28 -15.41
CA SER A 200 22.70 18.97 -16.84
C SER A 200 23.62 17.82 -17.19
N ARG A 201 23.12 16.89 -18.02
CA ARG A 201 23.83 15.67 -18.39
C ARG A 201 23.65 15.34 -19.86
N ALA A 202 24.76 15.11 -20.55
CA ALA A 202 24.73 14.53 -21.89
C ALA A 202 24.33 13.05 -21.81
N LEU A 203 23.33 12.66 -22.61
CA LEU A 203 22.86 11.28 -22.73
C LEU A 203 23.50 10.61 -23.95
N ALA A 204 24.18 9.49 -23.70
CA ALA A 204 24.87 8.73 -24.73
C ALA A 204 23.87 7.91 -25.58
N PRO A 205 24.08 7.78 -26.90
CA PRO A 205 23.21 6.98 -27.77
C PRO A 205 23.08 5.53 -27.30
N GLY A 206 21.88 4.95 -27.45
CA GLY A 206 21.59 3.54 -27.14
C GLY A 206 21.72 3.13 -25.66
N SER A 207 22.07 4.07 -24.77
CA SER A 207 22.43 3.77 -23.39
C SER A 207 21.26 4.03 -22.45
N PRO A 208 21.03 3.15 -21.45
CA PRO A 208 20.17 3.49 -20.32
C PRO A 208 20.84 4.56 -19.46
N PHE A 209 20.03 5.36 -18.79
CA PHE A 209 20.49 6.32 -17.79
C PHE A 209 19.60 6.24 -16.55
N GLN A 210 20.19 6.55 -15.40
CA GLN A 210 19.50 6.73 -14.14
C GLN A 210 20.22 7.81 -13.33
N LEU A 211 19.45 8.64 -12.64
CA LEU A 211 19.94 9.63 -11.69
C LEU A 211 18.95 9.79 -10.54
N ASP A 212 19.48 10.13 -9.37
CA ASP A 212 18.68 10.55 -8.23
C ASP A 212 18.26 12.02 -8.43
N LEU A 213 17.04 12.36 -8.05
CA LEU A 213 16.52 13.72 -8.16
C LEU A 213 16.59 14.41 -6.80
N ALA A 214 17.03 15.66 -6.81
CA ALA A 214 16.95 16.54 -5.64
C ALA A 214 15.50 16.71 -5.18
N ALA A 215 15.30 17.04 -3.90
CA ALA A 215 13.96 17.16 -3.32
C ALA A 215 13.17 18.30 -3.99
N GLU A 216 13.86 19.40 -4.27
CA GLU A 216 13.37 20.62 -4.90
C GLU A 216 13.15 20.51 -6.41
N ALA A 217 13.60 19.42 -7.07
CA ALA A 217 13.46 19.28 -8.51
C ALA A 217 11.99 19.22 -8.94
N ASP A 218 11.54 20.10 -9.82
CA ASP A 218 10.13 20.22 -10.22
C ASP A 218 9.89 19.84 -11.69
N MET A 219 10.94 19.83 -12.50
CA MET A 219 10.84 19.61 -13.94
C MET A 219 12.11 18.96 -14.50
N VAL A 220 11.93 18.20 -15.58
CA VAL A 220 13.02 17.78 -16.45
C VAL A 220 12.76 18.30 -17.85
N ALA A 221 13.80 18.84 -18.48
CA ALA A 221 13.84 19.17 -19.89
C ALA A 221 14.83 18.23 -20.60
N ILE A 222 14.42 17.70 -21.74
CA ILE A 222 15.30 16.96 -22.66
C ILE A 222 15.38 17.79 -23.93
N ALA A 223 16.59 18.02 -24.43
CA ALA A 223 16.82 18.78 -25.64
C ALA A 223 17.82 18.09 -26.57
N GLY A 224 17.61 18.19 -27.88
CA GLY A 224 18.50 17.65 -28.91
C GLY A 224 17.92 16.50 -29.74
N SER A 225 18.43 16.34 -30.96
CA SER A 225 18.01 15.32 -31.94
C SER A 225 16.49 15.21 -32.19
N GLY A 226 15.72 16.29 -31.98
CA GLY A 226 14.26 16.29 -32.13
C GLY A 226 13.51 15.57 -31.00
N LEU A 227 14.18 15.31 -29.88
CA LEU A 227 13.64 14.67 -28.68
C LEU A 227 13.09 15.69 -27.67
N ASP A 228 12.94 16.95 -28.08
CA ASP A 228 12.71 18.10 -27.21
C ASP A 228 11.38 18.01 -26.44
N ARG A 229 11.45 17.77 -25.13
CA ARG A 229 10.26 17.66 -24.27
C ARG A 229 10.54 18.08 -22.84
N GLN A 230 9.47 18.44 -22.16
CA GLN A 230 9.48 18.83 -20.75
C GLN A 230 8.48 17.99 -19.98
N LEU A 231 8.86 17.57 -18.78
CA LEU A 231 8.01 16.82 -17.87
C LEU A 231 8.05 17.50 -16.50
N ALA A 232 6.88 17.92 -16.01
CA ALA A 232 6.73 18.25 -14.60
C ALA A 232 6.88 16.95 -13.78
N LEU A 233 7.82 16.96 -12.83
CA LEU A 233 8.16 15.79 -12.04
C LEU A 233 7.10 15.56 -10.97
N SER A 234 6.68 14.30 -10.83
CA SER A 234 5.83 13.89 -9.73
C SER A 234 6.65 13.63 -8.45
N PRO A 235 5.98 13.39 -7.30
CA PRO A 235 6.62 12.90 -6.09
C PRO A 235 7.21 11.49 -6.21
N TYR A 236 6.88 10.76 -7.27
CA TYR A 236 7.25 9.35 -7.46
C TYR A 236 8.52 9.18 -8.31
N PRO A 237 9.21 8.04 -8.21
CA PRO A 237 10.20 7.63 -9.22
C PRO A 237 9.60 7.74 -10.63
N THR A 238 10.39 8.22 -11.57
CA THR A 238 9.95 8.48 -12.94
C THR A 238 10.80 7.71 -13.94
N ASP A 239 10.16 7.10 -14.94
CA ASP A 239 10.84 6.47 -16.08
C ASP A 239 10.30 7.06 -17.40
N LEU A 240 11.21 7.61 -18.21
CA LEU A 240 10.89 8.27 -19.47
C LEU A 240 10.79 7.28 -20.65
N GLY A 241 10.98 6.00 -20.41
CA GLY A 241 10.99 4.94 -21.41
C GLY A 241 12.09 5.11 -22.46
N LEU A 242 11.82 4.57 -23.65
CA LEU A 242 12.66 4.80 -24.82
C LEU A 242 12.49 6.23 -25.33
N LEU A 243 13.56 7.01 -25.29
CA LEU A 243 13.60 8.34 -25.87
C LEU A 243 13.73 8.24 -27.40
N SER A 244 12.62 8.47 -28.10
CA SER A 244 12.52 8.45 -29.56
C SER A 244 11.95 9.77 -30.11
N SER A 245 12.05 9.98 -31.43
CA SER A 245 11.56 11.19 -32.11
C SER A 245 10.04 11.37 -32.13
N GLN A 246 9.28 10.43 -31.54
CA GLN A 246 7.83 10.53 -31.32
C GLN A 246 7.52 11.51 -30.19
N THR A 247 7.87 12.78 -30.37
CA THR A 247 7.82 13.77 -29.29
C THR A 247 6.48 14.51 -29.26
N LEU A 248 5.78 14.44 -28.12
CA LEU A 248 4.61 15.29 -27.87
C LEU A 248 5.00 16.78 -27.90
N LEU A 249 4.17 17.61 -28.53
CA LEU A 249 4.36 19.05 -28.51
C LEU A 249 4.15 19.58 -27.09
N SER A 250 5.09 20.41 -26.63
CA SER A 250 4.93 21.13 -25.36
C SER A 250 3.66 21.97 -25.38
N GLY A 251 2.85 21.89 -24.31
CA GLY A 251 1.57 22.59 -24.20
C GLY A 251 0.36 21.90 -24.86
N ALA A 252 0.49 20.65 -25.32
CA ALA A 252 -0.67 19.86 -25.73
C ALA A 252 -1.66 19.72 -24.56
N SER A 253 -2.97 19.85 -24.84
CA SER A 253 -4.00 19.66 -23.81
C SER A 253 -4.00 18.20 -23.36
N LEU A 254 -3.68 17.99 -22.08
CA LEU A 254 -3.69 16.68 -21.44
C LEU A 254 -5.07 16.38 -20.87
N ARG A 255 -5.50 15.14 -21.04
CA ARG A 255 -6.67 14.56 -20.39
C ARG A 255 -6.22 13.45 -19.44
N THR A 256 -6.59 13.58 -18.17
CA THR A 256 -6.37 12.54 -17.16
C THR A 256 -7.57 11.60 -17.09
N ILE A 257 -7.29 10.30 -16.93
CA ILE A 257 -8.27 9.24 -16.65
C ILE A 257 -7.87 8.61 -15.30
N GLY A 258 -8.59 8.96 -14.22
CA GLY A 258 -8.41 8.42 -12.87
C GLY A 258 -9.39 7.28 -12.50
N PHE A 259 -10.25 6.86 -13.43
CA PHE A 259 -11.12 5.68 -13.31
C PHE A 259 -12.28 5.73 -12.28
N ASP A 260 -12.42 6.78 -11.46
CA ASP A 260 -13.56 6.92 -10.53
C ASP A 260 -14.92 6.95 -11.21
N ASP A 261 -15.00 7.52 -12.42
CA ASP A 261 -16.24 7.63 -13.19
C ASP A 261 -16.63 6.32 -13.88
N VAL A 262 -15.79 5.28 -13.81
CA VAL A 262 -16.12 3.95 -14.33
C VAL A 262 -17.18 3.27 -13.45
N THR A 263 -17.11 3.43 -12.13
CA THR A 263 -17.98 2.75 -11.18
C THR A 263 -18.07 3.47 -9.83
N GLY A 264 -19.29 3.66 -9.31
CA GLY A 264 -19.50 4.02 -7.89
C GLY A 264 -19.60 2.80 -6.95
N ARG A 265 -19.35 1.59 -7.48
CA ARG A 265 -19.30 0.32 -6.74
C ARG A 265 -17.85 -0.16 -6.66
N GLY A 266 -17.56 -1.06 -5.73
CA GLY A 266 -16.18 -1.53 -5.50
C GLY A 266 -15.46 -2.20 -6.69
N PHE A 267 -16.16 -2.64 -7.74
CA PHE A 267 -15.53 -3.28 -8.91
C PHE A 267 -16.39 -3.21 -10.18
N ARG A 268 -15.77 -2.95 -11.33
CA ARG A 268 -16.38 -3.05 -12.67
C ARG A 268 -15.33 -3.27 -13.76
N LYS A 269 -15.64 -4.06 -14.79
CA LYS A 269 -14.85 -4.08 -16.03
C LYS A 269 -14.97 -2.75 -16.77
N ILE A 270 -13.86 -2.18 -17.23
CA ILE A 270 -13.89 -0.90 -17.93
C ILE A 270 -14.61 -1.09 -19.27
N PRO A 271 -15.72 -0.36 -19.54
CA PRO A 271 -16.47 -0.54 -20.77
C PRO A 271 -15.76 0.14 -21.95
N CYS A 272 -15.75 -0.51 -23.11
CA CYS A 272 -15.36 0.13 -24.37
C CYS A 272 -16.17 1.41 -24.60
N GLY A 273 -15.50 2.45 -25.10
CA GLY A 273 -16.05 3.81 -25.24
C GLY A 273 -15.78 4.70 -24.03
N HIS A 274 -15.43 4.15 -22.86
CA HIS A 274 -14.99 4.96 -21.72
C HIS A 274 -13.75 5.76 -22.11
N ALA A 275 -13.77 7.06 -21.82
CA ALA A 275 -12.78 8.04 -22.26
C ALA A 275 -12.49 8.06 -23.79
N GLY A 276 -13.40 7.52 -24.62
CA GLY A 276 -13.20 7.44 -26.08
C GLY A 276 -12.24 6.33 -26.52
N LEU A 277 -11.92 5.37 -25.64
CA LEU A 277 -11.01 4.26 -25.91
C LEU A 277 -11.72 2.91 -25.94
N GLN A 278 -11.16 1.98 -26.68
CA GLN A 278 -11.44 0.56 -26.56
C GLN A 278 -10.58 0.00 -25.43
N TRP A 279 -11.17 -0.85 -24.59
CA TRP A 279 -10.53 -1.41 -23.41
C TRP A 279 -10.59 -2.93 -23.45
N ARG A 280 -9.46 -3.58 -23.18
CA ARG A 280 -9.36 -5.04 -23.11
C ARG A 280 -8.62 -5.45 -21.86
N ASN A 281 -9.24 -6.35 -21.10
CA ASN A 281 -8.66 -6.96 -19.88
C ASN A 281 -8.24 -5.97 -18.77
N LEU A 282 -8.87 -4.79 -18.74
CA LEU A 282 -8.75 -3.82 -17.66
C LEU A 282 -10.06 -3.71 -16.89
N ASN A 283 -9.96 -3.70 -15.58
CA ASN A 283 -11.08 -3.43 -14.68
C ASN A 283 -10.74 -2.22 -13.80
N ALA A 284 -11.76 -1.51 -13.35
CA ALA A 284 -11.66 -0.47 -12.32
C ALA A 284 -12.21 -1.00 -10.99
N MET A 285 -11.56 -0.65 -9.89
CA MET A 285 -11.99 -1.03 -8.54
C MET A 285 -11.60 0.04 -7.52
N ALA A 286 -12.37 0.12 -6.43
CA ALA A 286 -11.96 0.92 -5.29
C ALA A 286 -10.65 0.35 -4.71
N GLN A 287 -9.73 1.23 -4.32
CA GLN A 287 -8.36 0.86 -3.92
C GLN A 287 -8.30 -0.16 -2.77
N ASP A 288 -9.29 -0.13 -1.88
CA ASP A 288 -9.39 -0.96 -0.67
C ASP A 288 -10.38 -2.13 -0.80
N HIS A 289 -10.97 -2.33 -1.99
CA HIS A 289 -12.03 -3.31 -2.20
C HIS A 289 -11.62 -4.75 -1.89
N THR A 290 -10.33 -5.09 -2.03
CA THR A 290 -9.79 -6.42 -1.75
C THR A 290 -8.86 -6.39 -0.54
N LYS A 291 -8.98 -7.37 0.36
CA LYS A 291 -8.08 -7.46 1.51
C LYS A 291 -6.65 -7.81 1.07
N GLY A 292 -5.66 -7.09 1.60
CA GLY A 292 -4.24 -7.30 1.25
C GLY A 292 -3.93 -6.81 -0.16
N SER A 293 -4.57 -5.71 -0.57
CA SER A 293 -4.42 -5.08 -1.89
C SER A 293 -3.35 -3.99 -1.84
N GLU A 294 -2.15 -4.29 -1.31
CA GLU A 294 -1.18 -3.23 -0.95
C GLU A 294 -0.86 -2.31 -2.12
N GLY A 295 -0.65 -2.88 -3.32
CA GLY A 295 -0.36 -2.10 -4.52
C GLY A 295 -1.55 -1.36 -5.12
N TYR A 296 -2.78 -1.75 -4.79
CA TYR A 296 -3.97 -1.00 -5.20
C TYR A 296 -4.15 0.24 -4.34
N VAL A 297 -3.87 0.12 -3.03
CA VAL A 297 -3.90 1.23 -2.08
C VAL A 297 -2.74 2.18 -2.32
N ASN A 298 -1.51 1.66 -2.28
CA ASN A 298 -0.31 2.48 -2.45
C ASN A 298 -0.19 3.03 -3.88
N GLY A 299 -0.80 2.35 -4.86
CA GLY A 299 -0.82 2.74 -6.26
C GLY A 299 -1.92 3.73 -6.64
N ASN A 300 -2.89 3.98 -5.77
CA ASN A 300 -3.93 4.97 -5.98
C ASN A 300 -3.38 6.36 -5.67
N VAL A 301 -3.24 7.19 -6.70
CA VAL A 301 -2.67 8.54 -6.66
C VAL A 301 -3.71 9.63 -6.92
N SER A 302 -4.96 9.28 -7.25
CA SER A 302 -6.08 10.21 -7.28
C SER A 302 -7.41 9.50 -7.01
N GLY A 303 -8.40 10.25 -6.53
CA GLY A 303 -9.72 9.69 -6.24
C GLY A 303 -9.71 8.48 -5.29
N ASP A 304 -10.59 7.52 -5.55
CA ASP A 304 -10.75 6.30 -4.75
C ASP A 304 -10.57 5.01 -5.59
N HIS A 305 -10.46 5.13 -6.92
CA HIS A 305 -10.42 3.99 -7.83
C HIS A 305 -9.12 3.90 -8.62
N VAL A 306 -8.77 2.67 -8.98
CA VAL A 306 -7.64 2.37 -9.85
C VAL A 306 -8.07 1.41 -10.95
N ALA A 307 -7.37 1.45 -12.08
CA ALA A 307 -7.45 0.40 -13.08
C ALA A 307 -6.42 -0.70 -12.79
N TYR A 308 -6.68 -1.93 -13.24
CA TYR A 308 -5.70 -3.01 -13.12
C TYR A 308 -5.85 -4.08 -14.20
N THR A 309 -4.76 -4.78 -14.51
CA THR A 309 -4.75 -5.92 -15.44
C THR A 309 -5.41 -7.13 -14.79
N SER A 310 -6.48 -7.66 -15.40
CA SER A 310 -7.21 -8.78 -14.82
C SER A 310 -6.43 -10.09 -14.94
N SER A 311 -6.33 -10.83 -13.84
CA SER A 311 -5.70 -12.15 -13.77
C SER A 311 -4.24 -12.18 -14.25
N GLY A 312 -3.57 -11.02 -14.31
CA GLY A 312 -2.17 -10.88 -14.73
C GLY A 312 -1.92 -11.11 -16.22
N TYR A 313 -2.96 -11.34 -17.01
CA TYR A 313 -2.85 -11.47 -18.46
C TYR A 313 -2.68 -10.10 -19.13
N PRO A 314 -2.12 -10.06 -20.36
CA PRO A 314 -1.98 -8.83 -21.12
C PRO A 314 -3.31 -8.07 -21.24
N ALA A 315 -3.21 -6.75 -21.13
CA ALA A 315 -4.32 -5.83 -21.23
C ALA A 315 -3.99 -4.72 -22.23
N GLU A 316 -5.00 -4.10 -22.80
CA GLU A 316 -4.83 -3.14 -23.89
C GLU A 316 -5.82 -1.99 -23.75
N PHE A 317 -5.36 -0.79 -24.11
CA PHE A 317 -6.23 0.32 -24.47
C PHE A 317 -5.85 0.82 -25.86
N SER A 318 -6.87 1.14 -26.68
CA SER A 318 -6.66 1.46 -28.08
C SER A 318 -7.75 2.36 -28.66
N ARG A 319 -7.44 2.96 -29.82
CA ARG A 319 -8.35 3.76 -30.63
C ARG A 319 -7.92 3.68 -32.08
N GLU A 320 -8.88 3.68 -33.01
CA GLU A 320 -8.59 3.64 -34.45
C GLU A 320 -7.83 4.89 -34.90
N THR A 321 -8.24 6.07 -34.42
CA THR A 321 -7.55 7.33 -34.66
C THR A 321 -6.39 7.50 -33.68
N PRO A 322 -5.18 7.87 -34.15
CA PRO A 322 -4.03 8.09 -33.29
C PRO A 322 -4.31 9.07 -32.13
N PHE A 323 -3.64 8.84 -31.00
CA PHE A 323 -3.66 9.70 -29.82
C PHE A 323 -2.26 9.80 -29.22
N GLY A 324 -2.01 10.86 -28.45
CA GLY A 324 -0.79 11.02 -27.68
C GLY A 324 -0.85 10.22 -26.39
N PHE A 325 0.20 9.44 -26.09
CA PHE A 325 0.36 8.76 -24.81
C PHE A 325 1.40 9.49 -23.98
N HIS A 326 0.94 10.32 -23.03
CA HIS A 326 1.82 11.17 -22.24
C HIS A 326 2.48 10.37 -21.11
N SER A 327 1.67 9.84 -20.18
CA SER A 327 2.16 9.12 -19.01
C SER A 327 1.07 8.30 -18.32
N VAL A 328 1.49 7.46 -17.37
CA VAL A 328 0.62 6.72 -16.45
C VAL A 328 1.38 6.36 -15.18
N LEU A 329 0.69 6.24 -14.04
CA LEU A 329 1.26 5.78 -12.78
C LEU A 329 1.03 4.27 -12.67
N LEU A 330 2.10 3.52 -12.42
CA LEU A 330 2.10 2.06 -12.43
C LEU A 330 2.56 1.48 -11.10
N SER A 331 1.88 0.44 -10.63
CA SER A 331 2.26 -0.28 -9.40
C SER A 331 2.11 -1.78 -9.58
N ALA A 332 2.91 -2.58 -8.87
CA ALA A 332 2.64 -4.00 -8.74
C ALA A 332 1.44 -4.20 -7.81
N ALA A 333 0.46 -5.02 -8.18
CA ALA A 333 -0.80 -5.10 -7.44
C ALA A 333 -0.68 -5.65 -6.01
N TRP A 334 0.32 -6.50 -5.76
CA TRP A 334 0.47 -7.23 -4.51
C TRP A 334 1.87 -7.07 -3.94
N LEU A 335 2.01 -7.00 -2.62
CA LEU A 335 3.35 -6.94 -2.00
C LEU A 335 4.21 -8.17 -2.32
N LYS A 336 3.60 -9.34 -2.56
CA LYS A 336 4.29 -10.56 -2.99
C LYS A 336 4.83 -10.49 -4.43
N SER A 337 4.45 -9.48 -5.21
CA SER A 337 4.95 -9.21 -6.56
C SER A 337 5.87 -7.99 -6.60
N GLU A 338 6.42 -7.57 -5.45
CA GLU A 338 7.44 -6.52 -5.39
C GLU A 338 8.62 -6.85 -6.33
N GLY A 339 8.97 -5.90 -7.22
CA GLY A 339 10.02 -6.09 -8.22
C GLY A 339 9.56 -6.82 -9.49
N GLU A 340 8.25 -7.01 -9.69
CA GLU A 340 7.72 -7.51 -10.96
C GLU A 340 8.11 -6.59 -12.13
N ILE A 341 8.29 -7.17 -13.32
CA ILE A 341 8.67 -6.41 -14.51
C ILE A 341 7.43 -6.20 -15.40
N ALA A 342 6.99 -4.94 -15.52
CA ALA A 342 6.04 -4.52 -16.53
C ALA A 342 6.70 -4.56 -17.92
N LEU A 343 5.93 -5.00 -18.91
CA LEU A 343 6.28 -4.98 -20.33
C LEU A 343 5.23 -4.11 -21.03
N ILE A 344 5.68 -2.98 -21.58
CA ILE A 344 4.81 -2.00 -22.22
C ILE A 344 5.19 -1.87 -23.69
N GLU A 345 4.23 -2.16 -24.57
CA GLU A 345 4.39 -2.06 -26.02
C GLU A 345 3.44 -1.01 -26.57
N CYS A 346 3.97 -0.03 -27.28
CA CYS A 346 3.20 1.06 -27.89
C CYS A 346 3.25 0.92 -29.42
N TRP A 347 2.08 0.98 -30.07
CA TRP A 347 1.92 0.72 -31.50
C TRP A 347 1.25 1.90 -32.21
N LEU A 348 1.67 2.19 -33.43
CA LEU A 348 1.00 3.09 -34.38
C LEU A 348 0.61 2.29 -35.62
N GLY A 349 -0.68 1.95 -35.73
CA GLY A 349 -1.13 0.90 -36.63
C GLY A 349 -0.47 -0.44 -36.26
N GLU A 350 0.23 -1.04 -37.23
CA GLU A 350 0.99 -2.28 -37.04
C GLU A 350 2.47 -2.04 -36.68
N GLN A 351 2.93 -0.78 -36.65
CA GLN A 351 4.32 -0.45 -36.31
C GLN A 351 4.48 -0.36 -34.79
N LEU A 352 5.40 -1.15 -34.22
CA LEU A 352 5.87 -0.97 -32.84
C LEU A 352 6.72 0.29 -32.76
N VAL A 353 6.30 1.28 -31.98
CA VAL A 353 7.00 2.57 -31.83
C VAL A 353 7.80 2.69 -30.53
N ALA A 354 7.40 1.95 -29.48
CA ALA A 354 8.16 1.87 -28.24
C ALA A 354 7.93 0.52 -27.54
N SER A 355 8.96 0.02 -26.85
CA SER A 355 8.90 -1.18 -26.03
C SER A 355 9.81 -1.04 -24.83
N ASP A 356 9.22 -1.01 -23.65
CA ASP A 356 9.92 -0.76 -22.39
C ASP A 356 9.66 -1.85 -21.36
N GLN A 357 10.66 -2.06 -20.49
CA GLN A 357 10.60 -2.99 -19.36
C GLN A 357 10.87 -2.21 -18.08
N LEU A 358 9.92 -2.24 -17.15
CA LEU A 358 9.96 -1.39 -15.96
C LEU A 358 9.79 -2.25 -14.71
N ALA A 359 10.63 -2.02 -13.70
CA ALA A 359 10.44 -2.65 -12.40
C ALA A 359 9.29 -1.95 -11.66
N LEU A 360 8.32 -2.72 -11.19
CA LEU A 360 7.17 -2.25 -10.44
C LEU A 360 7.39 -2.47 -8.94
N SER A 361 6.82 -1.56 -8.14
CA SER A 361 6.71 -1.71 -6.69
C SER A 361 5.24 -1.75 -6.29
N ALA A 362 4.92 -2.52 -5.26
CA ALA A 362 3.64 -2.48 -4.57
C ALA A 362 3.65 -1.45 -3.43
N LEU A 363 4.80 -0.83 -3.14
CA LEU A 363 4.98 0.16 -2.08
C LEU A 363 5.01 1.60 -2.60
N THR A 364 5.42 1.81 -3.86
CA THR A 364 5.40 3.12 -4.52
C THR A 364 4.90 2.99 -5.95
N PRO A 365 4.08 3.93 -6.44
CA PRO A 365 3.86 4.13 -7.86
C PRO A 365 5.18 4.42 -8.59
N LEU A 366 5.25 4.04 -9.86
CA LEU A 366 6.23 4.48 -10.85
C LEU A 366 5.53 5.36 -11.88
N HIS A 367 6.01 6.59 -12.07
CA HIS A 367 5.52 7.48 -13.11
C HIS A 367 6.20 7.14 -14.45
N TYR A 368 5.53 6.35 -15.28
CA TYR A 368 6.00 6.04 -16.63
C TYR A 368 5.53 7.13 -17.60
N ALA A 369 6.46 7.84 -18.23
CA ALA A 369 6.19 9.02 -19.05
C ALA A 369 6.93 8.97 -20.41
N PRO A 370 6.52 8.08 -21.33
CA PRO A 370 7.18 7.95 -22.63
C PRO A 370 6.89 9.15 -23.55
N MET A 371 5.85 9.95 -23.26
CA MET A 371 5.48 11.18 -23.97
C MET A 371 5.40 11.01 -25.51
N LEU A 372 4.78 9.92 -25.95
CA LEU A 372 4.67 9.55 -27.36
C LEU A 372 3.61 10.39 -28.06
N LYS A 373 4.00 11.02 -29.18
CA LYS A 373 3.10 11.88 -29.97
C LYS A 373 1.87 11.17 -30.52
N ALA A 374 2.05 9.95 -31.02
CA ALA A 374 1.01 9.22 -31.72
C ALA A 374 1.13 7.71 -31.53
N VAL A 375 0.09 7.11 -30.97
CA VAL A 375 -0.13 5.68 -30.86
C VAL A 375 -1.60 5.37 -31.20
N THR A 376 -1.89 4.15 -31.62
CA THR A 376 -3.24 3.60 -31.77
C THR A 376 -3.54 2.52 -30.74
N ARG A 377 -2.51 1.89 -30.17
CA ARG A 377 -2.66 0.82 -29.17
C ARG A 377 -1.49 0.82 -28.20
N VAL A 378 -1.81 0.70 -26.91
CA VAL A 378 -0.83 0.40 -25.86
C VAL A 378 -1.21 -0.94 -25.26
N ARG A 379 -0.24 -1.86 -25.21
CA ARG A 379 -0.36 -3.17 -24.58
C ARG A 379 0.48 -3.21 -23.33
N LEU A 380 -0.13 -3.72 -22.27
CA LEU A 380 0.37 -3.78 -20.92
C LEU A 380 0.42 -5.23 -20.47
N SER A 381 1.57 -5.71 -20.05
CA SER A 381 1.70 -7.06 -19.48
C SER A 381 2.81 -7.11 -18.44
N THR A 382 2.98 -8.24 -17.78
CA THR A 382 4.07 -8.46 -16.83
C THR A 382 4.80 -9.76 -17.16
N LYS A 383 6.09 -9.83 -16.84
CA LYS A 383 6.94 -10.96 -17.19
C LYS A 383 6.47 -12.27 -16.56
N HIS A 384 5.93 -12.23 -15.35
CA HIS A 384 5.47 -13.43 -14.62
C HIS A 384 3.94 -13.49 -14.42
N SER A 385 3.17 -12.73 -15.22
CA SER A 385 1.69 -12.71 -15.13
C SER A 385 1.16 -12.33 -13.75
N TRP A 386 1.83 -11.41 -13.06
CA TRP A 386 1.26 -10.70 -11.92
C TRP A 386 0.44 -9.51 -12.39
N GLN A 387 -0.54 -9.12 -11.58
CA GLN A 387 -1.38 -7.97 -11.90
C GLN A 387 -0.60 -6.67 -11.71
N MET A 388 -0.83 -5.73 -12.61
CA MET A 388 -0.32 -4.37 -12.54
C MET A 388 -1.51 -3.42 -12.32
N VAL A 389 -1.31 -2.43 -11.48
CA VAL A 389 -2.26 -1.35 -11.17
C VAL A 389 -1.84 -0.12 -11.97
N LEU A 390 -2.84 0.62 -12.44
CA LEU A 390 -2.70 1.84 -13.21
C LEU A 390 -3.59 2.93 -12.60
N ASP A 391 -3.05 4.13 -12.53
CA ASP A 391 -3.80 5.31 -12.14
C ASP A 391 -3.27 6.54 -12.90
N ASP A 392 -4.08 7.61 -12.96
CA ASP A 392 -3.79 8.87 -13.66
C ASP A 392 -3.19 8.66 -15.07
N LEU A 393 -3.91 7.91 -15.92
CA LEU A 393 -3.52 7.76 -17.33
C LEU A 393 -3.72 9.10 -18.06
N MET A 394 -2.63 9.68 -18.55
CA MET A 394 -2.63 10.97 -19.23
C MET A 394 -2.45 10.80 -20.74
N LEU A 395 -3.40 11.33 -21.50
CA LEU A 395 -3.45 11.26 -22.96
C LEU A 395 -3.62 12.63 -23.59
N THR A 396 -3.36 12.73 -24.90
CA THR A 396 -3.58 13.95 -25.69
C THR A 396 -4.27 13.59 -27.02
N GLY A 397 -5.05 14.54 -27.55
CA GLY A 397 -5.94 14.29 -28.69
C GLY A 397 -7.06 13.33 -28.36
#